data_AF-A0A2S5J1C1-F1
#
_entry.id   AF-A0A2S5J1C1-F1
#
_cell.length_a   1.000
_cell.length_b   1.000
_cell.length_c   1.000
_cell.angle_alpha   90.00
_cell.angle_beta   90.00
_cell.angle_gamma   90.00
#
_symmetry.space_group_name_H-M   'P 1'
#
loop_
_entity.id
_entity.type
_entity.pdbx_description
1 polymer ?
#
loop_
_entity_poly.entity_id
_entity_poly.type
_entity_poly.pdbx_seq_one_letter_code
_entity_poly.pdbx_strand_id
1 'polypeptide(L)'
;MNDLLSFVGSYWWLVFPLSGVFAIWGKSLSEATERRHQRKIELYRLKHPGGALPAPHEAPVPAAKKPTPTRTQLEHVQRMHDAVDRKWLTYELDAAKLIDYPMMTDVREPLTVAFLRAKREADALRPEPSSRVTSEDLAAYRSAVTSYDVAFQIAETEARRVRTSGFTTEERQRLETARRLVTVAIDDAATAAERQTAYRRARRELDGLIVLPDATVTSLEEKVAGAIGQRREPPRP
;
A
#
# COMPACT_ATOMS: atom_id res chain seq x y z
N MET A 1 25.75 -5.46 49.70
CA MET A 1 25.08 -5.48 48.38
C MET A 1 24.01 -4.38 48.22
N ASN A 2 24.08 -3.26 48.96
CA ASN A 2 23.12 -2.14 48.83
C ASN A 2 23.75 -0.80 48.42
N ASP A 3 25.08 -0.70 48.25
CA ASP A 3 25.75 0.57 47.89
C ASP A 3 25.96 0.77 46.38
N LEU A 4 25.92 -0.30 45.57
CA LEU A 4 26.08 -0.16 44.11
C LEU A 4 24.79 0.33 43.41
N LEU A 5 23.62 0.14 44.03
CA LEU A 5 22.33 0.53 43.47
C LEU A 5 21.94 1.98 43.81
N SER A 6 22.51 2.59 44.86
CA SER A 6 22.33 4.01 45.19
C SER A 6 23.17 4.94 44.28
N PHE A 7 24.32 4.46 43.80
CA PHE A 7 25.20 5.22 42.90
C PHE A 7 24.59 5.40 41.50
N VAL A 8 23.89 4.40 40.97
CA VAL A 8 23.26 4.44 39.63
C VAL A 8 22.01 5.33 39.60
N GLY A 9 21.31 5.50 40.74
CA GLY A 9 20.19 6.45 40.86
C GLY A 9 20.61 7.92 40.96
N SER A 10 21.85 8.20 41.39
CA SER A 10 22.35 9.55 41.67
C SER A 10 22.87 10.32 40.45
N TYR A 11 23.18 9.63 39.35
CA TYR A 11 23.92 10.22 38.21
C TYR A 11 23.18 10.16 36.87
N TRP A 12 21.86 9.94 36.86
CA TRP A 12 21.07 9.90 35.61
C TRP A 12 21.05 11.24 34.85
N TRP A 13 21.32 12.36 35.53
CA TRP A 13 21.41 13.69 34.93
C TRP A 13 22.70 13.94 34.13
N LEU A 14 23.73 13.08 34.20
CA LEU A 14 24.96 13.20 33.40
C LEU A 14 24.79 12.85 31.92
N VAL A 15 23.65 12.27 31.52
CA VAL A 15 23.32 12.04 30.09
C VAL A 15 22.98 13.36 29.38
N PHE A 16 22.48 14.36 30.11
CA PHE A 16 22.03 15.63 29.54
C PHE A 16 23.14 16.53 28.97
N PRO A 17 24.32 16.70 29.59
CA PRO A 17 25.40 17.51 28.98
C PRO A 17 26.18 16.79 27.86
N LEU A 18 26.12 15.45 27.78
CA LEU A 18 26.81 14.66 26.74
C LEU A 18 26.01 14.49 25.45
N SER A 19 24.69 14.74 25.45
CA SER A 19 23.88 14.73 24.21
C SER A 19 24.05 16.00 23.36
N GLY A 20 24.46 17.11 23.96
CA GLY A 20 24.61 18.40 23.29
C GLY A 20 25.67 18.46 22.20
N VAL A 21 26.63 17.53 22.19
CA VAL A 21 27.74 17.50 21.21
C VAL A 21 27.40 16.66 19.96
N PHE A 22 26.37 15.80 20.00
CA PHE A 22 25.90 15.06 18.82
C PHE A 22 24.91 15.85 17.95
N ALA A 23 24.50 17.06 18.36
CA ALA A 23 23.56 17.90 17.62
C ALA A 23 24.18 18.76 16.49
N ILE A 24 25.50 18.73 16.29
CA ILE A 24 26.24 19.65 15.40
C ILE A 24 26.91 18.92 14.20
N TRP A 25 26.36 17.79 13.75
CA TRP A 25 26.87 17.12 12.52
C TRP A 25 25.76 16.48 11.64
N GLY A 26 24.60 17.15 11.54
CA GLY A 26 23.44 16.63 10.79
C GLY A 26 22.57 17.68 10.11
N LYS A 27 23.12 18.84 9.72
CA LYS A 27 22.36 19.95 9.09
C LYS A 27 23.00 20.49 7.81
N SER A 28 23.14 19.68 6.76
CA SER A 28 23.55 20.22 5.44
C SER A 28 22.88 19.56 4.22
N LEU A 29 21.74 18.89 4.37
CA LEU A 29 20.98 18.34 3.23
C LEU A 29 19.51 18.81 3.14
N SER A 30 19.06 19.75 3.98
CA SER A 30 17.66 20.19 4.02
C SER A 30 17.37 21.57 3.40
N GLU A 31 18.38 22.34 2.95
CA GLU A 31 18.16 23.71 2.47
C GLU A 31 17.71 23.82 1.00
N ALA A 32 17.76 22.73 0.22
CA ALA A 32 17.41 22.75 -1.21
C ALA A 32 15.91 22.51 -1.50
N THR A 33 15.17 21.94 -0.55
CA THR A 33 13.73 21.61 -0.67
C THR A 33 12.82 22.76 -0.23
N GLU A 34 13.25 23.60 0.71
CA GLU A 34 12.45 24.72 1.24
C GLU A 34 12.22 25.84 0.22
N ARG A 35 13.20 26.13 -0.63
CA ARG A 35 13.09 27.20 -1.67
C ARG A 35 12.02 26.93 -2.73
N ARG A 36 11.64 25.65 -2.94
CA ARG A 36 10.59 25.27 -3.89
C ARG A 36 9.19 25.36 -3.28
N HIS A 37 9.08 25.21 -1.96
CA HIS A 37 7.82 25.27 -1.26
C HIS A 37 7.36 26.72 -1.06
N GLN A 38 8.28 27.64 -0.76
CA GLN A 38 7.99 29.07 -0.62
C GLN A 38 7.41 29.69 -1.89
N ARG A 39 7.97 29.37 -3.08
CA ARG A 39 7.48 29.89 -4.36
C ARG A 39 6.05 29.45 -4.71
N LYS A 40 5.61 28.28 -4.23
CA LYS A 40 4.22 27.82 -4.45
C LYS A 40 3.23 28.56 -3.55
N ILE A 41 3.60 28.86 -2.31
CA ILE A 41 2.72 29.54 -1.35
C ILE A 41 2.50 31.02 -1.75
N GLU A 42 3.54 31.69 -2.28
CA GLU A 42 3.42 33.06 -2.80
C GLU A 42 2.49 33.14 -4.02
N LEU A 43 2.56 32.16 -4.92
CA LEU A 43 1.66 32.09 -6.09
C LEU A 43 0.20 31.85 -5.69
N TYR A 44 -0.07 31.08 -4.63
CA TYR A 44 -1.44 30.93 -4.11
C TYR A 44 -1.98 32.22 -3.48
N ARG A 45 -1.11 32.97 -2.80
CA ARG A 45 -1.45 34.25 -2.15
C ARG A 45 -1.66 35.38 -3.16
N LEU A 46 -0.86 35.44 -4.24
CA LEU A 46 -1.03 36.41 -5.33
C LEU A 46 -2.24 36.09 -6.23
N LYS A 47 -2.63 34.81 -6.32
CA LYS A 47 -3.77 34.36 -7.14
C LYS A 47 -5.14 34.54 -6.45
N HIS A 48 -5.17 34.88 -5.16
CA HIS A 48 -6.39 35.20 -4.41
C HIS A 48 -6.26 36.53 -3.63
N PRO A 49 -6.24 37.69 -4.32
CA PRO A 49 -6.02 39.00 -3.69
C PRO A 49 -7.19 39.51 -2.81
N GLY A 50 -8.16 38.67 -2.44
CA GLY A 50 -9.33 39.04 -1.64
C GLY A 50 -9.37 38.45 -0.22
N GLY A 51 -8.35 37.68 0.19
CA GLY A 51 -8.36 36.95 1.47
C GLY A 51 -7.79 37.74 2.66
N ALA A 52 -8.32 38.93 2.95
CA ALA A 52 -8.10 39.55 4.25
C ALA A 52 -9.01 38.82 5.27
N LEU A 53 -8.39 38.16 6.26
CA LEU A 53 -9.10 37.57 7.40
C LEU A 53 -9.55 38.68 8.36
N PRO A 54 -10.86 38.90 8.61
CA PRO A 54 -11.28 39.65 9.79
C PRO A 54 -11.16 38.77 11.03
N ALA A 55 -10.76 39.39 12.15
CA ALA A 55 -10.68 38.81 13.48
C ALA A 55 -12.04 38.24 13.96
N PRO A 56 -12.06 37.29 14.91
CA PRO A 56 -13.27 36.55 15.25
C PRO A 56 -14.22 37.41 16.10
N HIS A 57 -15.34 37.81 15.50
CA HIS A 57 -16.55 38.11 16.25
C HIS A 57 -17.37 36.81 16.33
N GLU A 58 -17.30 36.13 17.48
CA GLU A 58 -18.20 35.03 17.82
C GLU A 58 -19.61 35.59 18.03
N ALA A 59 -20.42 35.56 16.98
CA ALA A 59 -21.86 35.50 17.10
C ALA A 59 -22.28 34.01 17.10
N PRO A 60 -23.17 33.54 18.00
CA PRO A 60 -23.63 32.17 17.99
C PRO A 60 -24.50 31.95 16.74
N VAL A 61 -23.92 31.35 15.71
CA VAL A 61 -24.66 30.89 14.53
C VAL A 61 -25.45 29.65 14.94
N PRO A 62 -26.78 29.60 14.72
CA PRO A 62 -27.56 28.40 15.01
C PRO A 62 -26.98 27.25 14.19
N ALA A 63 -26.75 26.10 14.84
CA ALA A 63 -26.18 24.91 14.23
C ALA A 63 -27.00 24.49 13.00
N ALA A 64 -26.53 24.90 11.81
CA ALA A 64 -27.10 24.46 10.56
C ALA A 64 -26.98 22.94 10.51
N LYS A 65 -28.13 22.25 10.37
CA LYS A 65 -28.15 20.79 10.17
C LYS A 65 -27.21 20.46 9.02
N LYS A 66 -26.11 19.73 9.32
CA LYS A 66 -25.18 19.25 8.29
C LYS A 66 -26.01 18.55 7.20
N PRO A 67 -25.80 18.88 5.91
CA PRO A 67 -26.59 18.28 4.84
C PRO A 67 -26.42 16.75 4.88
N THR A 68 -27.54 16.03 4.80
CA THR A 68 -27.53 14.57 4.67
C THR A 68 -26.72 14.20 3.42
N PRO A 69 -25.77 13.26 3.53
CA PRO A 69 -24.94 12.87 2.38
C PRO A 69 -25.82 12.40 1.22
N THR A 70 -25.55 12.90 0.01
CA THR A 70 -26.25 12.44 -1.19
C THR A 70 -25.80 11.03 -1.53
N ARG A 71 -26.73 10.16 -1.93
CA ARG A 71 -26.43 8.80 -2.42
C ARG A 71 -25.29 8.77 -3.46
N THR A 72 -25.28 9.73 -4.38
CA THR A 72 -24.24 9.88 -5.41
C THR A 72 -22.82 10.11 -4.83
N GLN A 73 -22.71 10.80 -3.70
CA GLN A 73 -21.41 11.04 -3.06
C GLN A 73 -20.86 9.77 -2.42
N LEU A 74 -21.72 8.99 -1.76
CA LEU A 74 -21.34 7.69 -1.20
C LEU A 74 -20.90 6.73 -2.30
N GLU A 75 -21.68 6.60 -3.37
CA GLU A 75 -21.36 5.76 -4.52
C GLU A 75 -20.02 6.16 -5.17
N HIS A 76 -19.70 7.46 -5.22
CA HIS A 76 -18.41 7.92 -5.72
C HIS A 76 -17.25 7.45 -4.85
N VAL A 77 -17.33 7.59 -3.52
CA VAL A 77 -16.28 7.14 -2.59
C VAL A 77 -16.14 5.61 -2.62
N GLN A 78 -17.24 4.88 -2.71
CA GLN A 78 -17.21 3.41 -2.90
C GLN A 78 -16.50 3.02 -4.20
N ARG A 79 -16.78 3.70 -5.33
CA ARG A 79 -16.06 3.46 -6.59
C ARG A 79 -14.57 3.73 -6.48
N MET A 80 -14.16 4.75 -5.71
CA MET A 80 -12.74 5.03 -5.46
C MET A 80 -12.09 3.89 -4.67
N HIS A 81 -12.74 3.43 -3.60
CA HIS A 81 -12.29 2.27 -2.82
C HIS A 81 -12.12 1.04 -3.73
N ASP A 82 -13.17 0.66 -4.45
CA ASP A 82 -13.15 -0.52 -5.33
C ASP A 82 -12.08 -0.39 -6.43
N ALA A 83 -11.74 0.83 -6.86
CA ALA A 83 -10.67 1.05 -7.83
C ALA A 83 -9.27 0.76 -7.26
N VAL A 84 -9.00 1.13 -6.01
CA VAL A 84 -7.73 0.80 -5.33
C VAL A 84 -7.68 -0.71 -5.05
N ASP A 85 -8.77 -1.30 -4.57
CA ASP A 85 -8.86 -2.74 -4.34
C ASP A 85 -8.59 -3.57 -5.60
N ARG A 86 -9.17 -3.20 -6.75
CA ARG A 86 -8.87 -3.89 -8.02
C ARG A 86 -7.38 -3.82 -8.39
N LYS A 87 -6.74 -2.66 -8.20
CA LYS A 87 -5.30 -2.52 -8.47
C LYS A 87 -4.48 -3.40 -7.52
N TRP A 88 -4.81 -3.37 -6.23
CA TRP A 88 -4.17 -4.20 -5.21
C TRP A 88 -4.33 -5.69 -5.48
N LEU A 89 -5.54 -6.16 -5.76
CA LEU A 89 -5.84 -7.56 -6.07
C LEU A 89 -5.03 -8.09 -7.25
N THR A 90 -4.58 -7.22 -8.15
CA THR A 90 -3.68 -7.64 -9.23
C THR A 90 -2.32 -8.10 -8.68
N TYR A 91 -1.83 -7.56 -7.56
CA TYR A 91 -0.58 -8.02 -6.93
C TYR A 91 -0.77 -9.30 -6.11
N GLU A 92 -1.95 -9.52 -5.54
CA GLU A 92 -2.27 -10.71 -4.74
C GLU A 92 -2.72 -11.91 -5.59
N LEU A 93 -3.34 -11.71 -6.74
CA LEU A 93 -3.88 -12.82 -7.56
C LEU A 93 -3.02 -13.16 -8.78
N ASP A 94 -2.13 -12.26 -9.20
CA ASP A 94 -1.22 -12.49 -10.31
C ASP A 94 0.17 -12.84 -9.78
N ALA A 95 0.49 -14.14 -9.76
CA ALA A 95 1.79 -14.64 -9.34
C ALA A 95 2.95 -14.02 -10.13
N ALA A 96 2.77 -13.72 -11.42
CA ALA A 96 3.81 -13.07 -12.21
C ALA A 96 4.07 -11.64 -11.72
N LYS A 97 3.01 -10.89 -11.45
CA LYS A 97 3.11 -9.53 -10.92
C LYS A 97 3.69 -9.49 -9.51
N LEU A 98 3.35 -10.47 -8.68
CA LEU A 98 3.92 -10.62 -7.34
C LEU A 98 5.44 -10.84 -7.42
N ILE A 99 5.91 -11.70 -8.33
CA ILE A 99 7.35 -11.95 -8.53
C ILE A 99 8.09 -10.68 -8.99
N ASP A 100 7.46 -9.87 -9.85
CA ASP A 100 8.05 -8.63 -10.37
C ASP A 100 8.11 -7.51 -9.29
N TYR A 101 7.19 -7.53 -8.32
CA TYR A 101 7.04 -6.52 -7.28
C TYR A 101 6.82 -7.12 -5.88
N PRO A 102 7.76 -7.93 -5.34
CA PRO A 102 7.54 -8.73 -4.14
C PRO A 102 7.33 -7.89 -2.87
N MET A 103 7.86 -6.66 -2.84
CA MET A 103 7.65 -5.74 -1.72
C MET A 103 6.18 -5.43 -1.46
N MET A 104 5.31 -5.47 -2.49
CA MET A 104 3.90 -5.14 -2.36
C MET A 104 3.14 -6.07 -1.42
N THR A 105 3.63 -7.31 -1.20
CA THR A 105 3.04 -8.30 -0.29
C THR A 105 3.90 -8.56 0.95
N ASP A 106 5.05 -7.90 1.07
CA ASP A 106 5.99 -8.11 2.17
C ASP A 106 5.64 -7.26 3.38
N VAL A 107 5.15 -7.90 4.44
CA VAL A 107 4.78 -7.25 5.71
C VAL A 107 5.98 -6.77 6.54
N ARG A 108 7.20 -7.03 6.09
CA ARG A 108 8.43 -6.43 6.68
C ARG A 108 8.64 -5.01 6.16
N GLU A 109 8.07 -4.67 5.01
CA GLU A 109 8.23 -3.37 4.39
C GLU A 109 7.29 -2.33 5.02
N PRO A 110 7.81 -1.21 5.54
CA PRO A 110 7.01 -0.24 6.28
C PRO A 110 5.94 0.42 5.41
N LEU A 111 6.20 0.62 4.11
CA LEU A 111 5.23 1.20 3.18
C LEU A 111 4.06 0.23 2.92
N THR A 112 4.36 -1.06 2.81
CA THR A 112 3.35 -2.11 2.66
C THR A 112 2.49 -2.23 3.91
N VAL A 113 3.10 -2.19 5.09
CA VAL A 113 2.36 -2.15 6.36
C VAL A 113 1.47 -0.91 6.47
N ALA A 114 1.97 0.27 6.10
CA ALA A 114 1.19 1.50 6.11
C ALA A 114 -0.03 1.42 5.17
N PHE A 115 0.19 0.92 3.95
CA PHE A 115 -0.87 0.66 2.97
C PHE A 115 -1.92 -0.34 3.51
N LEU A 116 -1.50 -1.49 4.05
CA LEU A 116 -2.41 -2.52 4.57
C LEU A 116 -3.21 -2.02 5.78
N ARG A 117 -2.61 -1.18 6.63
CA ARG A 117 -3.33 -0.51 7.73
C ARG A 117 -4.38 0.47 7.20
N ALA A 118 -4.02 1.31 6.24
CA ALA A 118 -4.95 2.25 5.62
C ALA A 118 -6.09 1.52 4.90
N LYS A 119 -5.81 0.37 4.26
CA LYS A 119 -6.83 -0.52 3.70
C LYS A 119 -7.80 -0.96 4.77
N ARG A 120 -7.30 -1.54 5.87
CA ARG A 120 -8.13 -2.07 6.95
C ARG A 120 -9.02 -0.99 7.56
N GLU A 121 -8.52 0.24 7.70
CA GLU A 121 -9.29 1.38 8.17
C GLU A 121 -10.41 1.76 7.19
N ALA A 122 -10.11 1.83 5.89
CA ALA A 122 -11.10 2.09 4.85
C ALA A 122 -12.17 0.98 4.77
N ASP A 123 -11.76 -0.29 4.91
CA ASP A 123 -12.65 -1.45 4.97
C ASP A 123 -13.60 -1.38 6.17
N ALA A 124 -13.08 -1.04 7.35
CA ALA A 124 -13.87 -0.94 8.58
C ALA A 124 -14.92 0.18 8.53
N LEU A 125 -14.66 1.24 7.77
CA LEU A 125 -15.56 2.38 7.60
C LEU A 125 -16.48 2.24 6.38
N ARG A 126 -16.38 1.16 5.60
CA ARG A 126 -17.21 0.94 4.41
C ARG A 126 -18.66 0.71 4.83
N PRO A 127 -19.61 1.58 4.40
CA PRO A 127 -21.00 1.41 4.80
C PRO A 127 -21.67 0.23 4.08
N GLU A 128 -22.49 -0.51 4.83
CA GLU A 128 -23.34 -1.57 4.29
C GLU A 128 -24.46 -1.00 3.41
N PRO A 129 -24.89 -1.68 2.33
CA PRO A 129 -25.89 -1.17 1.39
C PRO A 129 -27.24 -0.76 2.02
N SER A 130 -27.61 -1.37 3.14
CA SER A 130 -28.86 -1.12 3.86
C SER A 130 -28.73 -0.10 5.01
N SER A 131 -27.51 0.37 5.30
CA SER A 131 -27.24 1.26 6.44
C SER A 131 -27.58 2.72 6.12
N ARG A 132 -28.14 3.44 7.11
CA ARG A 132 -28.27 4.90 7.03
C ARG A 132 -26.92 5.53 7.37
N VAL A 133 -26.32 6.21 6.40
CA VAL A 133 -25.00 6.85 6.54
C VAL A 133 -25.17 8.30 6.96
N THR A 134 -24.52 8.72 8.04
CA THR A 134 -24.50 10.12 8.45
C THR A 134 -23.47 10.92 7.64
N SER A 135 -23.53 12.26 7.69
CA SER A 135 -22.54 13.11 7.01
C SER A 135 -21.14 12.95 7.60
N GLU A 136 -21.04 12.62 8.88
CA GLU A 136 -19.79 12.35 9.59
C GLU A 136 -19.18 11.02 9.16
N ASP A 137 -19.99 9.95 9.11
CA ASP A 137 -19.56 8.63 8.62
C ASP A 137 -19.02 8.73 7.18
N LEU A 138 -19.72 9.46 6.30
CA LEU A 138 -19.25 9.64 4.93
C LEU A 138 -17.93 10.44 4.88
N ALA A 139 -17.77 11.45 5.74
CA ALA A 139 -16.53 12.23 5.78
C ALA A 139 -15.35 11.38 6.28
N ALA A 140 -15.56 10.57 7.31
CA ALA A 140 -14.57 9.64 7.83
C ALA A 140 -14.20 8.59 6.77
N TYR A 141 -15.19 7.94 6.15
CA TYR A 141 -14.97 6.96 5.10
C TYR A 141 -14.23 7.56 3.89
N ARG A 142 -14.61 8.77 3.45
CA ARG A 142 -13.89 9.47 2.37
C ARG A 142 -12.43 9.71 2.73
N SER A 143 -12.15 10.19 3.95
CA SER A 143 -10.79 10.45 4.43
C SER A 143 -9.96 9.17 4.46
N ALA A 144 -10.54 8.07 4.94
CA ALA A 144 -9.88 6.77 4.98
C ALA A 144 -9.58 6.23 3.58
N VAL A 145 -10.54 6.33 2.63
CA VAL A 145 -10.33 5.91 1.23
C VAL A 145 -9.26 6.77 0.54
N THR A 146 -9.21 8.08 0.79
CA THR A 146 -8.13 8.95 0.27
C THR A 146 -6.77 8.55 0.86
N SER A 147 -6.71 8.27 2.16
CA SER A 147 -5.48 7.83 2.82
C SER A 147 -5.02 6.47 2.29
N TYR A 148 -5.96 5.56 2.04
CA TYR A 148 -5.73 4.26 1.41
C TYR A 148 -5.15 4.39 0.00
N ASP A 149 -5.75 5.20 -0.87
CA ASP A 149 -5.26 5.44 -2.23
C ASP A 149 -3.84 6.04 -2.23
N VAL A 150 -3.59 7.05 -1.39
CA VAL A 150 -2.27 7.68 -1.28
C VAL A 150 -1.22 6.69 -0.78
N ALA A 151 -1.52 5.93 0.28
CA ALA A 151 -0.60 4.94 0.84
C ALA A 151 -0.27 3.85 -0.19
N PHE A 152 -1.28 3.38 -0.94
CA PHE A 152 -1.09 2.42 -2.03
C PHE A 152 -0.19 2.98 -3.13
N GLN A 153 -0.42 4.21 -3.59
CA GLN A 153 0.39 4.82 -4.66
C GLN A 153 1.86 5.01 -4.23
N ILE A 154 2.10 5.37 -2.98
CA ILE A 154 3.46 5.49 -2.42
C ILE A 154 4.14 4.12 -2.41
N ALA A 155 3.46 3.08 -1.88
CA ALA A 155 3.96 1.72 -1.87
C ALA A 155 4.23 1.19 -3.28
N GLU A 156 3.31 1.39 -4.22
CA GLU A 156 3.46 0.96 -5.62
C GLU A 156 4.62 1.66 -6.31
N THR A 157 4.77 2.97 -6.09
CA THR A 157 5.88 3.74 -6.68
C THR A 157 7.22 3.23 -6.18
N GLU A 158 7.33 2.96 -4.87
CA GLU A 158 8.55 2.43 -4.29
C GLU A 158 8.83 1.00 -4.76
N ALA A 159 7.81 0.14 -4.79
CA ALA A 159 7.92 -1.22 -5.31
C ALA A 159 8.38 -1.22 -6.78
N ARG A 160 7.93 -0.26 -7.60
CA ARG A 160 8.40 -0.09 -8.99
C ARG A 160 9.83 0.43 -9.08
N ARG A 161 10.25 1.27 -8.13
CA ARG A 161 11.62 1.79 -8.06
C ARG A 161 12.59 0.68 -7.68
N VAL A 162 12.26 -0.11 -6.67
CA VAL A 162 13.12 -1.16 -6.11
C VAL A 162 13.02 -2.45 -6.94
N ARG A 163 11.82 -2.89 -7.33
CA ARG A 163 11.56 -4.18 -8.00
C ARG A 163 12.29 -5.32 -7.29
N THR A 164 13.27 -5.92 -7.97
CA THR A 164 14.09 -7.03 -7.47
C THR A 164 15.50 -6.58 -7.08
N SER A 165 15.78 -5.28 -6.99
CA SER A 165 17.12 -4.75 -6.67
C SER A 165 17.60 -5.07 -5.25
N GLY A 166 16.68 -5.38 -4.33
CA GLY A 166 17.00 -5.87 -2.98
C GLY A 166 17.51 -7.31 -2.91
N PHE A 167 17.43 -8.06 -4.02
CA PHE A 167 17.93 -9.43 -4.12
C PHE A 167 19.34 -9.47 -4.71
N THR A 168 20.11 -10.47 -4.31
CA THR A 168 21.41 -10.79 -4.93
C THR A 168 21.23 -11.20 -6.40
N THR A 169 22.34 -11.21 -7.16
CA THR A 169 22.28 -11.58 -8.58
C THR A 169 21.78 -13.01 -8.80
N GLU A 170 22.16 -13.96 -7.95
CA GLU A 170 21.69 -15.35 -8.04
C GLU A 170 20.19 -15.46 -7.74
N GLU A 171 19.72 -14.78 -6.70
CA GLU A 171 18.30 -14.74 -6.34
C GLU A 171 17.46 -14.09 -7.44
N ARG A 172 17.94 -13.00 -8.05
CA ARG A 172 17.28 -12.38 -9.22
C ARG A 172 17.16 -13.36 -10.38
N GLN A 173 18.19 -14.16 -10.66
CA GLN A 173 18.14 -15.15 -11.73
C GLN A 173 17.11 -16.25 -11.44
N ARG A 174 16.98 -16.67 -10.17
CA ARG A 174 15.93 -17.59 -9.72
C ARG A 174 14.53 -16.99 -9.87
N LEU A 175 14.33 -15.73 -9.47
CA LEU A 175 13.07 -15.01 -9.65
C LEU A 175 12.69 -14.88 -11.12
N GLU A 176 13.63 -14.55 -12.01
CA GLU A 176 13.39 -14.51 -13.45
C GLU A 176 13.00 -15.89 -14.03
N THR A 177 13.68 -16.94 -13.56
CA THR A 177 13.36 -18.32 -13.95
C THR A 177 11.94 -18.70 -13.51
N ALA A 178 11.60 -18.41 -12.25
CA ALA A 178 10.28 -18.62 -11.71
C ALA A 178 9.22 -17.83 -12.49
N ARG A 179 9.49 -16.56 -12.81
CA ARG A 179 8.61 -15.70 -13.59
C ARG A 179 8.28 -16.29 -14.96
N ARG A 180 9.27 -16.85 -15.66
CA ARG A 180 9.07 -17.54 -16.96
C ARG A 180 8.24 -18.82 -16.79
N LEU A 181 8.55 -19.62 -15.77
CA LEU A 181 7.81 -20.86 -15.47
C LEU A 181 6.36 -20.58 -15.09
N VAL A 182 6.08 -19.52 -14.34
CA VAL A 182 4.70 -19.09 -14.03
C VAL A 182 3.94 -18.71 -15.31
N THR A 183 4.57 -18.01 -16.26
CA THR A 183 3.94 -17.74 -17.56
C THR A 183 3.56 -19.01 -18.29
N VAL A 184 4.45 -20.01 -18.34
CA VAL A 184 4.13 -21.30 -18.97
C VAL A 184 3.02 -22.02 -18.20
N ALA A 185 3.01 -21.94 -16.86
CA ALA A 185 2.02 -22.60 -16.03
C ALA A 185 0.58 -22.08 -16.22
N ILE A 186 0.42 -20.82 -16.62
CA ILE A 186 -0.89 -20.20 -16.88
C ILE A 186 -1.23 -20.08 -18.37
N ASP A 187 -0.38 -20.57 -19.26
CA ASP A 187 -0.58 -20.49 -20.71
C ASP A 187 -1.54 -21.57 -21.19
N ASP A 188 -2.71 -21.17 -21.71
CA ASP A 188 -3.74 -22.06 -22.25
C ASP A 188 -3.25 -22.86 -23.47
N ALA A 189 -2.23 -22.38 -24.18
CA ALA A 189 -1.65 -23.08 -25.33
C ALA A 189 -0.74 -24.26 -24.92
N ALA A 190 -0.23 -24.27 -23.69
CA ALA A 190 0.63 -25.35 -23.18
C ALA A 190 -0.20 -26.59 -22.81
N THR A 191 0.42 -27.78 -22.85
CA THR A 191 -0.26 -29.00 -22.39
C THR A 191 -0.43 -29.03 -20.87
N ALA A 192 -1.42 -29.77 -20.36
CA ALA A 192 -1.66 -29.90 -18.93
C ALA A 192 -0.43 -30.41 -18.15
N ALA A 193 0.33 -31.34 -18.72
CA ALA A 193 1.54 -31.90 -18.11
C ALA A 193 2.69 -30.87 -18.05
N GLU A 194 2.86 -30.06 -19.09
CA GLU A 194 3.83 -28.95 -19.12
C GLU A 194 3.48 -27.90 -18.07
N ARG A 195 2.21 -27.50 -17.98
CA ARG A 195 1.76 -26.52 -16.97
C ARG A 195 2.00 -27.00 -15.54
N GLN A 196 1.63 -28.25 -15.22
CA GLN A 196 1.87 -28.81 -13.88
C GLN A 196 3.36 -28.94 -13.57
N THR A 197 4.19 -29.26 -14.56
CA THR A 197 5.65 -29.33 -14.40
C THR A 197 6.24 -27.94 -14.20
N ALA A 198 5.79 -26.94 -14.96
CA ALA A 198 6.19 -25.55 -14.83
C ALA A 198 5.79 -24.98 -13.47
N TYR A 199 4.56 -25.24 -13.00
CA TYR A 199 4.07 -24.87 -11.66
C TYR A 199 4.96 -25.43 -10.54
N ARG A 200 5.22 -26.76 -10.55
CA ARG A 200 6.07 -27.39 -9.53
C ARG A 200 7.51 -26.89 -9.55
N ARG A 201 8.04 -26.55 -10.74
CA ARG A 201 9.37 -25.95 -10.86
C ARG A 201 9.36 -24.51 -10.35
N ALA A 202 8.37 -23.70 -10.71
CA ALA A 202 8.23 -22.33 -10.23
C ALA A 202 8.18 -22.26 -8.71
N ARG A 203 7.38 -23.11 -8.04
CA ARG A 203 7.33 -23.15 -6.56
C ARG A 203 8.69 -23.43 -5.93
N ARG A 204 9.50 -24.32 -6.51
CA ARG A 204 10.84 -24.61 -6.01
C ARG A 204 11.80 -23.44 -6.20
N GLU A 205 11.68 -22.72 -7.31
CA GLU A 205 12.51 -21.53 -7.55
C GLU A 205 12.17 -20.38 -6.60
N LEU A 206 10.89 -20.21 -6.26
CA LEU A 206 10.44 -19.16 -5.33
C LEU A 206 10.66 -19.50 -3.86
N ASP A 207 10.86 -20.78 -3.55
CA ASP A 207 11.06 -21.24 -2.17
C ASP A 207 12.28 -20.57 -1.53
N GLY A 208 12.05 -20.05 -0.32
CA GLY A 208 13.02 -19.26 0.44
C GLY A 208 13.29 -17.83 -0.07
N LEU A 209 12.73 -17.41 -1.21
CA LEU A 209 12.91 -16.05 -1.75
C LEU A 209 11.74 -15.14 -1.42
N ILE A 210 10.52 -15.60 -1.73
CA ILE A 210 9.29 -14.84 -1.53
C ILE A 210 8.21 -15.75 -0.96
N VAL A 211 7.42 -15.23 -0.02
CA VAL A 211 6.23 -15.93 0.47
C VAL A 211 5.08 -15.60 -0.47
N LEU A 212 4.49 -16.63 -1.06
CA LEU A 212 3.27 -16.48 -1.86
C LEU A 212 2.06 -16.48 -0.94
N PRO A 213 1.21 -15.45 -0.97
CA PRO A 213 -0.10 -15.46 -0.33
C PRO A 213 -0.96 -16.65 -0.79
N ASP A 214 -1.79 -17.17 0.11
CA ASP A 214 -2.69 -18.29 -0.18
C ASP A 214 -3.66 -17.98 -1.34
N ALA A 215 -4.06 -16.71 -1.47
CA ALA A 215 -4.88 -16.23 -2.58
C ALA A 215 -4.15 -16.34 -3.92
N THR A 216 -2.85 -16.03 -3.95
CA THR A 216 -2.01 -16.18 -5.15
C THR A 216 -1.88 -17.64 -5.54
N VAL A 217 -1.62 -18.52 -4.56
CA VAL A 217 -1.48 -19.96 -4.77
C VAL A 217 -2.78 -20.54 -5.30
N THR A 218 -3.90 -20.24 -4.66
CA THR A 218 -5.23 -20.69 -5.09
C THR A 218 -5.54 -20.22 -6.51
N SER A 219 -5.33 -18.94 -6.83
CA SER A 219 -5.57 -18.41 -8.18
C SER A 219 -4.68 -19.07 -9.23
N LEU A 220 -3.43 -19.37 -8.89
CA LEU A 220 -2.51 -20.06 -9.77
C LEU A 220 -2.93 -21.52 -10.00
N GLU A 221 -3.35 -22.23 -8.95
CA GLU A 221 -3.84 -23.61 -9.05
C GLU A 221 -5.15 -23.70 -9.86
N GLU A 222 -6.08 -22.76 -9.66
CA GLU A 222 -7.30 -22.66 -10.46
C GLU A 222 -7.00 -22.44 -11.94
N LYS A 223 -6.02 -21.59 -12.30
CA LYS A 223 -5.62 -21.37 -13.69
C LYS A 223 -4.94 -22.62 -14.29
N VAL A 224 -4.06 -23.26 -13.54
CA VAL A 224 -3.38 -24.49 -13.97
C VAL A 224 -4.40 -25.61 -14.22
N ALA A 225 -5.40 -25.75 -13.33
CA ALA A 225 -6.44 -26.79 -13.37
C ALA A 225 -7.60 -26.47 -14.34
N GLY A 226 -8.08 -25.24 -14.39
CA GLY A 226 -9.21 -24.81 -15.23
C GLY A 226 -8.94 -24.95 -16.73
N ALA A 227 -7.70 -24.75 -17.15
CA ALA A 227 -7.25 -25.00 -18.52
C ALA A 227 -7.13 -26.50 -18.87
N ILE A 228 -7.28 -27.42 -17.90
CA ILE A 228 -7.30 -28.88 -18.16
C ILE A 228 -8.71 -29.32 -18.60
N GLY A 229 -9.75 -28.56 -18.25
CA GLY A 229 -11.16 -28.89 -18.53
C GLY A 229 -11.74 -28.35 -19.85
N GLN A 230 -11.14 -27.33 -20.48
CA GLN A 230 -11.66 -26.72 -21.72
C GLN A 230 -11.20 -27.44 -23.01
N ARG A 231 -11.13 -28.78 -23.02
CA ARG A 231 -10.99 -29.51 -24.28
C ARG A 231 -12.30 -29.32 -25.07
N ARG A 232 -12.29 -28.42 -26.06
CA ARG A 232 -13.35 -28.29 -27.07
C ARG A 232 -13.70 -29.67 -27.61
N GLU A 233 -14.89 -30.16 -27.28
CA GLU A 233 -15.50 -31.28 -27.99
C GLU A 233 -15.65 -30.83 -29.46
N PRO A 234 -15.10 -31.56 -30.45
CA PRO A 234 -15.36 -31.23 -31.84
C PRO A 234 -16.87 -31.34 -32.11
N PRO A 235 -17.45 -30.49 -32.99
CA PRO A 235 -18.84 -30.61 -33.36
C PRO A 235 -19.08 -32.02 -33.91
N ARG A 236 -20.02 -32.75 -33.30
CA ARG A 236 -20.43 -34.07 -33.78
C ARG A 236 -21.09 -33.91 -35.15
N PRO A 237 -20.79 -34.79 -36.12
CA PRO A 237 -21.39 -34.75 -37.45
C PRO A 237 -22.89 -34.97 -37.44
#